data_AF-A0A6B1GS81-F1
#
_entry.id   AF-A0A6B1GS81-F1
#
_cell.length_a   1.000
_cell.length_b   1.000
_cell.length_c   1.000
_cell.angle_alpha   90.00
_cell.angle_beta   90.00
_cell.angle_gamma   90.00
#
_symmetry.space_group_name_H-M   'P 1'
#
loop_
_entity.id
_entity.type
_entity.pdbx_description
1 polymer ?
#
loop_
_entity_poly.entity_id
_entity_poly.type
_entity_poly.pdbx_seq_one_letter_code
_entity_poly.pdbx_strand_id
1 'polypeptide(L)'
;LRFGAAGVLDMHLDDLQILIVGQVDRSQVNALLWDPMPGGSGLLDQLVERFEEVVQAAEAIVDGCASECNHSCIDCLQTFRNGYYHKHLNRKTALECLRQWGHELSSSHPIPAATPAGKEPTAQPVNEAERRLRHLLAAAGFAEGVRGEQIDLGPGLGTTTPDVIYRGHSSMPDVCVYLDGLSEHLHGDPRTAEQDREIRYWLRQQGHEVVEITVTDLDDAGAMSRHFVRLAMYLGVDDVRKAVDADAAWFKAETPEAPTGTAAPPEGSQAAQTGVLRFVEPTPENRYRSCVPLLEDLEAAAGAFSEPHGALGEVADPETRWIEVDSGRQLTPNMFAAKVAGRSMEPRIPDGSVCLFRRDVAGNRSGRIVLVRLPDAVDPETGERFTVKRYRSEKRSTDDGPWRHVRITLEPLNPKFEPIELVAEDDQGSGAVNILAEFVDVLHPDARRESKRN
;
A
#
# COMPACT_ATOMS: atom_id res chain seq x y z
N LEU A 1 13.04 25.75 -8.16
CA LEU A 1 14.20 25.56 -7.26
C LEU A 1 15.21 24.58 -7.83
N ARG A 2 15.00 23.24 -7.83
CA ARG A 2 16.00 22.27 -8.35
C ARG A 2 16.52 22.56 -9.76
N PHE A 3 15.65 22.93 -10.71
CA PHE A 3 16.08 23.33 -12.06
C PHE A 3 16.97 24.58 -12.06
N GLY A 4 16.67 25.56 -11.21
CA GLY A 4 17.52 26.75 -11.04
C GLY A 4 18.86 26.39 -10.39
N ALA A 5 18.84 25.53 -9.36
CA ALA A 5 20.05 25.05 -8.69
C ALA A 5 20.96 24.27 -9.65
N ALA A 6 20.41 23.42 -10.51
CA ALA A 6 21.16 22.70 -11.53
C ALA A 6 21.92 23.64 -12.47
N GLY A 7 21.30 24.73 -12.91
CA GLY A 7 21.95 25.71 -13.77
C GLY A 7 22.97 26.61 -13.05
N VAL A 8 22.72 26.96 -11.79
CA VAL A 8 23.56 27.90 -11.02
C VAL A 8 24.77 27.22 -10.38
N LEU A 9 24.59 25.99 -9.91
CA LEU A 9 25.60 25.21 -9.18
C LEU A 9 26.34 24.19 -10.06
N ASP A 10 26.02 24.12 -11.36
CA ASP A 10 26.58 23.14 -12.31
C ASP A 10 26.47 21.69 -11.79
N MET A 11 25.29 21.36 -11.28
CA MET A 11 24.97 20.05 -10.70
C MET A 11 23.93 19.33 -11.55
N HIS A 12 23.91 18.00 -11.48
CA HIS A 12 22.80 17.24 -12.05
C HIS A 12 21.54 17.43 -11.20
N LEU A 13 20.37 17.39 -11.84
CA LEU A 13 19.09 17.53 -11.14
C LEU A 13 18.95 16.52 -9.99
N ASP A 14 19.53 15.34 -10.14
CA ASP A 14 19.46 14.22 -9.19
C ASP A 14 20.44 14.31 -8.01
N ASP A 15 21.36 15.26 -8.03
CA ASP A 15 22.30 15.48 -6.92
C ASP A 15 21.62 16.12 -5.71
N LEU A 16 20.42 16.72 -5.89
CA LEU A 16 19.52 17.08 -4.80
C LEU A 16 18.18 16.37 -5.01
N GLN A 17 17.64 15.79 -3.95
CA GLN A 17 16.37 15.08 -3.95
C GLN A 17 15.31 15.82 -3.14
N ILE A 18 14.04 15.58 -3.46
CA ILE A 18 12.91 16.16 -2.75
C ILE A 18 12.12 15.05 -2.08
N LEU A 19 11.78 15.26 -0.81
CA LEU A 19 10.80 14.47 -0.08
C LEU A 19 9.62 15.37 0.28
N ILE A 20 8.41 14.99 -0.11
CA ILE A 20 7.18 15.68 0.28
C ILE A 20 6.57 14.93 1.45
N VAL A 21 6.42 15.62 2.58
CA VAL A 21 5.84 15.07 3.80
C VAL A 21 4.48 15.73 4.02
N GLY A 22 3.43 14.93 3.90
CA GLY A 22 2.08 15.35 4.28
C GLY A 22 2.01 15.68 5.77
N GLN A 23 1.13 16.60 6.13
CA GLN A 23 0.82 16.88 7.53
C GLN A 23 -0.62 16.41 7.78
N VAL A 24 -0.84 15.76 8.92
CA VAL A 24 -2.13 15.12 9.23
C VAL A 24 -3.17 16.16 9.64
N ASP A 25 -2.72 17.28 10.19
CA ASP A 25 -3.50 18.37 10.77
C ASP A 25 -3.83 19.50 9.78
N ARG A 26 -3.24 19.50 8.58
CA ARG A 26 -3.41 20.59 7.62
C ARG A 26 -3.23 20.15 6.18
N SER A 27 -3.90 20.85 5.26
CA SER A 27 -3.77 20.64 3.81
C SER A 27 -2.43 21.11 3.22
N GLN A 28 -1.49 21.57 4.06
CA GLN A 28 -0.16 22.00 3.66
C GLN A 28 0.82 20.84 3.76
N VAL A 29 1.71 20.73 2.80
CA VAL A 29 2.79 19.74 2.80
C VAL A 29 4.11 20.41 3.12
N ASN A 30 5.01 19.69 3.80
CA ASN A 30 6.38 20.12 3.98
C ASN A 30 7.23 19.51 2.85
N ALA A 31 7.92 20.34 2.09
CA ALA A 31 8.86 19.88 1.07
C ALA A 31 10.29 19.98 1.62
N LEU A 32 10.97 18.84 1.71
CA LEU A 32 12.36 18.73 2.15
C LEU A 32 13.25 18.58 0.92
N LEU A 33 14.19 19.50 0.72
CA LEU A 33 15.25 19.40 -0.28
C LEU A 33 16.52 18.91 0.43
N TRP A 34 17.09 17.79 -0.03
CA TRP A 34 18.24 17.16 0.62
C TRP A 34 19.25 16.62 -0.39
N ASP A 35 20.49 16.44 0.05
CA ASP A 35 21.59 15.86 -0.72
C ASP A 35 21.75 14.38 -0.35
N PRO A 36 21.59 13.43 -1.29
CA PRO A 36 21.70 12.01 -1.02
C PRO A 36 23.12 11.48 -0.84
N MET A 37 24.15 12.30 -1.06
CA MET A 37 25.54 11.87 -0.95
C MET A 37 25.93 11.60 0.52
N PRO A 38 26.32 10.37 0.88
CA PRO A 38 26.83 10.08 2.22
C PRO A 38 28.09 10.90 2.53
N GLY A 39 28.08 11.61 3.66
CA GLY A 39 29.16 12.54 4.03
C GLY A 39 29.00 13.97 3.48
N GLY A 40 27.99 14.21 2.64
CA GLY A 40 27.66 15.51 2.08
C GLY A 40 28.54 15.91 0.90
N SER A 41 27.92 16.44 -0.17
CA SER A 41 28.63 17.01 -1.32
C SER A 41 29.00 18.49 -1.14
N GLY A 42 28.40 19.16 -0.14
CA GLY A 42 28.47 20.62 0.04
C GLY A 42 27.54 21.41 -0.90
N LEU A 43 26.71 20.75 -1.72
CA LEU A 43 25.78 21.43 -2.63
C LEU A 43 24.69 22.21 -1.90
N LEU A 44 24.22 21.74 -0.74
CA LEU A 44 23.23 22.48 0.06
C LEU A 44 23.81 23.76 0.64
N ASP A 45 25.07 23.74 1.09
CA ASP A 45 25.75 24.94 1.59
C ASP A 45 25.89 25.98 0.48
N GLN A 46 26.33 25.54 -0.71
CA GLN A 46 26.41 26.40 -1.90
C GLN A 46 25.03 26.94 -2.33
N LEU A 47 23.98 26.11 -2.23
CA LEU A 47 22.61 26.52 -2.53
C LEU A 47 22.12 27.60 -1.56
N VAL A 48 22.44 27.48 -0.27
CA VAL A 48 22.09 28.49 0.75
C VAL A 48 22.84 29.79 0.51
N GLU A 49 24.15 29.72 0.21
CA GLU A 49 24.97 30.90 -0.07
C GLU A 49 24.52 31.65 -1.32
N ARG A 50 24.07 30.94 -2.35
CA ARG A 50 23.67 31.49 -3.65
C ARG A 50 22.16 31.41 -3.88
N PHE A 51 21.37 31.40 -2.81
CA PHE A 51 19.94 31.14 -2.89
C PHE A 51 19.19 32.16 -3.77
N GLU A 52 19.57 33.44 -3.70
CA GLU A 52 19.01 34.48 -4.54
C GLU A 52 19.20 34.17 -6.04
N GLU A 53 20.42 33.80 -6.45
CA GLU A 53 20.73 33.41 -7.83
C GLU A 53 19.92 32.19 -8.26
N VAL A 54 19.78 31.20 -7.38
CA VAL A 54 18.99 29.97 -7.62
C VAL A 54 17.52 30.29 -7.85
N VAL A 55 16.93 31.18 -7.04
CA VAL A 55 15.53 31.59 -7.20
C VAL A 55 15.36 32.37 -8.50
N GLN A 56 16.24 33.33 -8.81
CA GLN A 56 16.19 34.10 -10.06
C GLN A 56 16.29 33.19 -11.30
N ALA A 57 17.20 32.22 -11.28
CA ALA A 57 17.32 31.23 -12.35
C ALA A 57 16.05 30.36 -12.47
N ALA A 58 15.48 29.94 -11.34
CA ALA A 58 14.23 29.18 -11.34
C ALA A 58 13.06 30.01 -11.90
N GLU A 59 12.95 31.30 -11.54
CA GLU A 59 11.96 32.22 -12.08
C GLU A 59 12.11 32.39 -13.59
N ALA A 60 13.32 32.59 -14.08
CA ALA A 60 13.59 32.73 -15.52
C ALA A 60 13.10 31.50 -16.32
N ILE A 61 13.28 30.29 -15.78
CA ILE A 61 12.82 29.04 -16.42
C ILE A 61 11.29 28.99 -16.51
N VAL A 62 10.59 29.36 -15.44
CA VAL A 62 9.12 29.29 -15.41
C VAL A 62 8.42 30.50 -16.04
N ASP A 63 9.08 31.65 -16.14
CA ASP A 63 8.55 32.87 -16.78
C ASP A 63 8.87 32.91 -18.29
N GLY A 64 10.03 32.39 -18.70
CA GLY A 64 10.56 32.50 -20.06
C GLY A 64 10.60 31.21 -20.90
N CYS A 65 9.68 30.26 -20.71
CA CYS A 65 9.71 29.00 -21.49
C CYS A 65 9.63 29.27 -23.00
N ALA A 66 10.64 28.79 -23.75
CA ALA A 66 10.81 28.99 -25.18
C ALA A 66 9.63 28.47 -26.03
N SER A 67 8.95 27.42 -25.56
CA SER A 67 7.82 26.80 -26.25
C SER A 67 6.47 27.46 -25.94
N GLU A 68 6.47 28.57 -25.19
CA GLU A 68 5.28 29.34 -24.83
C GLU A 68 4.14 28.48 -24.25
N CYS A 69 4.49 27.41 -23.54
CA CYS A 69 3.51 26.45 -23.05
C CYS A 69 2.59 27.05 -21.98
N ASN A 70 1.33 26.61 -21.94
CA ASN A 70 0.33 27.16 -21.01
C ASN A 70 0.44 26.59 -19.59
N HIS A 71 0.87 25.33 -19.44
CA HIS A 71 0.99 24.63 -18.15
C HIS A 71 2.43 24.18 -17.88
N SER A 72 2.92 23.19 -18.59
CA SER A 72 4.31 22.74 -18.52
C SER A 72 4.65 21.97 -19.80
N CYS A 73 5.92 21.93 -20.17
CA CYS A 73 6.45 21.11 -21.26
C CYS A 73 7.86 20.64 -20.93
N ILE A 74 8.44 19.87 -21.85
CA ILE A 74 9.81 19.35 -21.77
C ILE A 74 10.88 20.44 -21.72
N ASP A 75 10.60 21.64 -22.24
CA ASP A 75 11.54 22.77 -22.26
C ASP A 75 11.54 23.59 -20.97
N CYS A 76 10.67 23.28 -19.99
CA CYS A 76 10.62 24.01 -18.72
C CYS A 76 10.63 23.11 -17.48
N LEU A 77 9.61 22.28 -17.28
CA LEU A 77 9.37 21.59 -16.00
C LEU A 77 9.20 20.08 -16.16
N GLN A 78 8.96 19.58 -17.38
CA GLN A 78 8.76 18.15 -17.61
C GLN A 78 10.08 17.47 -17.95
N THR A 79 10.38 16.38 -17.25
CA THR A 79 11.47 15.45 -17.56
C THR A 79 10.89 14.04 -17.64
N PHE A 80 11.64 13.10 -18.18
CA PHE A 80 11.24 11.69 -18.16
C PHE A 80 10.98 11.20 -16.72
N ARG A 81 11.83 11.61 -15.77
CA ARG A 81 11.79 11.15 -14.37
C ARG A 81 10.56 11.64 -13.60
N ASN A 82 10.00 12.79 -13.95
CA ASN A 82 8.79 13.32 -13.31
C ASN A 82 7.50 13.08 -14.12
N GLY A 83 7.51 12.10 -15.04
CA GLY A 83 6.39 11.72 -15.92
C GLY A 83 5.04 11.63 -15.22
N TYR A 84 5.00 10.95 -14.06
CA TYR A 84 3.79 10.79 -13.24
C TYR A 84 3.14 12.12 -12.82
N TYR A 85 3.93 13.20 -12.73
CA TYR A 85 3.49 14.50 -12.25
C TYR A 85 3.16 15.49 -13.37
N HIS A 86 3.39 15.16 -14.65
CA HIS A 86 3.24 16.11 -15.78
C HIS A 86 1.88 16.81 -15.80
N LYS A 87 0.80 16.07 -15.52
CA LYS A 87 -0.58 16.61 -15.47
C LYS A 87 -0.82 17.63 -14.34
N HIS A 88 0.05 17.65 -13.33
CA HIS A 88 -0.04 18.53 -12.16
C HIS A 88 0.95 19.72 -12.23
N LEU A 89 1.93 19.68 -13.14
CA LEU A 89 2.95 20.72 -13.25
C LEU A 89 2.40 21.96 -13.96
N ASN A 90 2.47 23.10 -13.28
CA ASN A 90 2.04 24.39 -13.80
C ASN A 90 3.08 25.48 -13.54
N ARG A 91 3.68 26.01 -14.61
CA ARG A 91 4.71 27.05 -14.57
C ARG A 91 4.20 28.38 -14.03
N LYS A 92 2.93 28.73 -14.26
CA LYS A 92 2.34 29.99 -13.77
C LYS A 92 2.18 29.94 -12.26
N THR A 93 1.65 28.83 -11.75
CA THR A 93 1.57 28.58 -10.30
C THR A 93 2.96 28.54 -9.67
N ALA A 94 3.94 27.91 -10.32
CA ALA A 94 5.32 27.90 -9.83
C ALA A 94 5.91 29.32 -9.75
N LEU A 95 5.68 30.16 -10.76
CA LEU A 95 6.13 31.55 -10.78
C LEU A 95 5.46 32.39 -9.67
N GLU A 96 4.16 32.22 -9.47
CA GLU A 96 3.43 32.86 -8.36
C GLU A 96 4.01 32.48 -7.00
N CYS A 97 4.27 31.19 -6.78
CA CYS A 97 4.88 30.70 -5.55
C CYS A 97 6.29 31.27 -5.33
N LEU A 98 7.16 31.27 -6.35
CA LEU A 98 8.52 31.80 -6.23
C LEU A 98 8.52 33.28 -5.85
N ARG A 99 7.67 34.08 -6.51
CA ARG A 99 7.52 35.51 -6.19
C ARG A 99 6.94 35.74 -4.80
N GLN A 100 6.03 34.87 -4.35
CA GLN A 100 5.44 34.95 -3.02
C GLN A 100 6.45 34.59 -1.90
N TRP A 101 7.26 33.56 -2.12
CA TRP A 101 8.25 33.11 -1.13
C TRP A 101 9.47 34.03 -1.07
N GLY A 102 9.83 34.67 -2.18
CA GLY A 102 10.96 35.59 -2.28
C GLY A 102 12.31 34.90 -2.32
N HIS A 103 13.35 35.65 -1.98
CA HIS A 103 14.76 35.26 -2.19
C HIS A 103 15.54 35.07 -0.89
N GLU A 104 14.88 35.08 0.27
CA GLU A 104 15.54 35.00 1.58
C GLU A 104 15.28 33.66 2.26
N LEU A 105 16.32 33.09 2.86
CA LEU A 105 16.22 31.91 3.72
C LEU A 105 16.31 32.32 5.19
N SER A 106 15.53 31.64 6.02
CA SER A 106 15.67 31.73 7.48
C SER A 106 16.09 30.39 8.04
N SER A 107 17.08 30.40 8.93
CA SER A 107 17.46 29.21 9.69
C SER A 107 16.39 28.94 10.74
N SER A 108 15.86 27.72 10.77
CA SER A 108 14.85 27.31 11.74
C SER A 108 15.41 26.34 12.78
N HIS A 109 16.04 25.25 12.35
CA HIS A 109 16.52 24.20 13.23
C HIS A 109 17.88 23.66 12.75
N PRO A 110 18.88 23.49 13.63
CA PRO A 110 20.09 22.78 13.29
C PRO A 110 19.83 21.27 13.24
N ILE A 111 20.33 20.59 12.21
CA ILE A 111 20.34 19.13 12.12
C ILE A 111 21.72 18.65 12.58
N PRO A 112 21.87 18.05 13.78
CA PRO A 112 23.17 17.63 14.27
C PRO A 112 23.72 16.45 13.47
N ALA A 113 25.03 16.45 13.23
CA ALA A 113 25.71 15.33 12.57
C ALA A 113 25.62 14.07 13.45
N ALA A 114 24.89 13.06 12.99
CA ALA A 114 24.93 11.74 13.60
C ALA A 114 26.24 11.06 13.19
N THR A 115 27.21 10.95 14.12
CA THR A 115 28.37 10.08 13.88
C THR A 115 27.85 8.65 13.86
N PRO A 116 28.04 7.86 12.77
CA PRO A 116 27.56 6.50 12.77
C PRO A 116 28.44 5.68 13.73
N ALA A 117 27.96 5.46 14.96
CA ALA A 117 28.39 4.32 15.74
C ALA A 117 27.99 3.10 14.90
N GLY A 118 28.97 2.28 14.49
CA GLY A 118 28.84 1.22 13.51
C GLY A 118 27.56 0.40 13.65
N LYS A 119 26.54 0.79 12.89
CA LYS A 119 25.43 0.01 12.36
C LYS A 119 24.95 0.80 11.16
N GLU A 120 24.95 0.15 10.01
CA GLU A 120 24.34 0.71 8.81
C GLU A 120 22.93 1.21 9.16
N PRO A 121 22.58 2.48 8.88
CA PRO A 121 21.21 2.91 9.01
C PRO A 121 20.46 2.28 7.85
N THR A 122 19.78 1.16 8.13
CA THR A 122 18.77 0.59 7.23
C THR A 122 17.71 1.66 6.98
N ALA A 123 17.59 2.08 5.72
CA ALA A 123 16.66 3.10 5.30
C ALA A 123 15.19 2.62 5.37
N GLN A 124 14.30 3.50 5.86
CA GLN A 124 12.80 3.50 5.79
C GLN A 124 12.03 2.59 6.78
N PRO A 125 10.72 2.80 7.07
CA PRO A 125 9.86 3.98 7.24
C PRO A 125 9.16 3.95 8.65
N VAL A 126 9.92 3.65 9.70
CA VAL A 126 9.37 3.23 11.02
C VAL A 126 8.65 4.35 11.79
N ASN A 127 8.88 5.63 11.45
CA ASN A 127 8.40 6.76 12.24
C ASN A 127 6.89 7.06 12.09
N GLU A 128 6.24 6.75 10.97
CA GLU A 128 4.79 7.05 10.82
C GLU A 128 3.90 6.04 11.54
N ALA A 129 4.19 4.75 11.38
CA ALA A 129 3.44 3.68 12.04
C ALA A 129 3.64 3.74 13.57
N GLU A 130 4.86 3.94 14.05
CA GLU A 130 5.14 4.13 15.48
C GLU A 130 4.45 5.38 16.06
N ARG A 131 4.43 6.48 15.30
CA ARG A 131 3.78 7.74 15.71
C ARG A 131 2.26 7.58 15.75
N ARG A 132 1.70 6.84 14.80
CA ARG A 132 0.28 6.49 14.78
C ARG A 132 -0.09 5.61 15.98
N LEU A 133 0.71 4.57 16.26
CA LEU A 133 0.53 3.76 17.45
C LEU A 133 0.59 4.61 18.73
N ARG A 134 1.55 5.54 18.82
CA ARG A 134 1.64 6.49 19.95
C ARG A 134 0.38 7.34 20.11
N HIS A 135 -0.14 7.88 19.00
CA HIS A 135 -1.36 8.68 19.01
C HIS A 135 -2.56 7.87 19.49
N LEU A 136 -2.75 6.67 18.95
CA LEU A 136 -3.86 5.79 19.33
C LEU A 136 -3.78 5.40 20.81
N LEU A 137 -2.59 5.06 21.32
CA LEU A 137 -2.39 4.75 22.74
C LEU A 137 -2.78 5.93 23.64
N ALA A 138 -2.38 7.16 23.26
CA ALA A 138 -2.73 8.37 24.02
C ALA A 138 -4.24 8.68 23.94
N ALA A 139 -4.86 8.57 22.77
CA ALA A 139 -6.28 8.81 22.56
C ALA A 139 -7.16 7.79 23.30
N ALA A 140 -6.70 6.54 23.41
CA ALA A 140 -7.35 5.50 24.20
C ALA A 140 -7.15 5.68 25.72
N GLY A 141 -6.26 6.58 26.16
CA GLY A 141 -6.04 6.88 27.57
C GLY A 141 -4.95 6.04 28.24
N PHE A 142 -4.08 5.36 27.48
CA PHE A 142 -2.92 4.68 28.06
C PHE A 142 -1.85 5.67 28.52
N ALA A 143 -1.13 5.31 29.57
CA ALA A 143 0.05 6.05 30.00
C ALA A 143 1.17 6.01 28.93
N GLU A 144 2.14 6.89 29.06
CA GLU A 144 3.33 6.87 28.20
C GLU A 144 4.25 5.70 28.58
N GLY A 145 4.44 4.76 27.66
CA GLY A 145 5.38 3.65 27.82
C GLY A 145 6.81 4.02 27.44
N VAL A 146 7.78 3.24 27.91
CA VAL A 146 9.21 3.41 27.60
C VAL A 146 9.49 2.88 26.19
N ARG A 147 10.33 3.57 25.41
CA ARG A 147 10.64 3.22 24.02
C ARG A 147 12.15 3.18 23.78
N GLY A 148 12.58 2.38 22.82
CA GLY A 148 13.99 2.27 22.42
C GLY A 148 14.91 1.61 23.46
N GLU A 149 14.33 1.00 24.50
CA GLU A 149 15.06 0.22 25.49
C GLU A 149 15.25 -1.21 25.00
N GLN A 150 16.48 -1.70 25.04
CA GLN A 150 16.81 -3.07 24.65
C GLN A 150 16.66 -4.01 25.84
N ILE A 151 16.00 -5.15 25.61
CA ILE A 151 15.90 -6.25 26.56
C ILE A 151 16.96 -7.29 26.18
N ASP A 152 17.83 -7.62 27.12
CA ASP A 152 18.80 -8.70 26.99
C ASP A 152 18.10 -10.04 27.22
N LEU A 153 18.12 -10.91 26.20
CA LEU A 153 17.48 -12.22 26.20
C LEU A 153 18.45 -13.33 26.65
N GLY A 154 19.68 -12.96 27.00
CA GLY A 154 20.72 -13.87 27.46
C GLY A 154 21.45 -14.63 26.33
N PRO A 155 22.30 -15.59 26.70
CA PRO A 155 23.17 -16.27 25.75
C PRO A 155 22.35 -17.16 24.79
N GLY A 156 22.25 -16.76 23.52
CA GLY A 156 21.61 -17.55 22.46
C GLY A 156 20.62 -16.76 21.61
N LEU A 157 19.82 -15.89 22.23
CA LEU A 157 18.78 -15.09 21.55
C LEU A 157 19.18 -13.62 21.34
N GLY A 158 20.24 -13.16 21.99
CA GLY A 158 20.77 -11.80 21.81
C GLY A 158 19.93 -10.74 22.53
N THR A 159 19.59 -9.67 21.83
CA THR A 159 18.80 -8.55 22.39
C THR A 159 17.59 -8.28 21.51
N THR A 160 16.48 -7.87 22.11
CA THR A 160 15.30 -7.38 21.37
C THR A 160 14.96 -5.95 21.80
N THR A 161 14.33 -5.20 20.91
CA THR A 161 13.87 -3.84 21.17
C THR A 161 12.37 -3.76 20.87
N PRO A 162 11.49 -3.87 21.88
CA PRO A 162 10.06 -3.60 21.69
C PRO A 162 9.80 -2.14 21.33
N ASP A 163 8.75 -1.88 20.56
CA ASP A 163 8.32 -0.52 20.18
C ASP A 163 7.82 0.29 21.37
N VAL A 164 7.14 -0.39 22.32
CA VAL A 164 6.70 0.20 23.59
C VAL A 164 6.81 -0.82 24.71
N ILE A 165 7.36 -0.41 25.85
CA ILE A 165 7.44 -1.20 27.08
C ILE A 165 6.64 -0.48 28.16
N TYR A 166 5.64 -1.16 28.70
CA TYR A 166 4.95 -0.74 29.90
C TYR A 166 5.52 -1.49 31.09
N ARG A 167 6.19 -0.77 32.00
CA ARG A 167 6.74 -1.38 33.20
C ARG A 167 5.63 -1.68 34.20
N GLY A 168 5.53 -2.94 34.60
CA GLY A 168 4.64 -3.39 35.65
C GLY A 168 5.09 -2.86 37.01
N HIS A 169 4.15 -2.67 37.93
CA HIS A 169 4.45 -2.27 39.30
C HIS A 169 4.41 -3.51 40.19
N SER A 170 5.53 -3.89 40.83
CA SER A 170 5.79 -4.84 41.95
C SER A 170 5.01 -6.18 42.04
N SER A 171 4.01 -6.44 41.22
CA SER A 171 3.11 -7.60 41.20
C SER A 171 2.50 -7.85 39.81
N MET A 172 2.72 -6.94 38.85
CA MET A 172 2.27 -7.06 37.46
C MET A 172 3.49 -7.26 36.55
N PRO A 173 3.39 -8.12 35.51
CA PRO A 173 4.44 -8.31 34.52
C PRO A 173 4.64 -7.05 33.67
N ASP A 174 5.85 -6.84 33.13
CA ASP A 174 6.03 -5.81 32.11
C ASP A 174 5.35 -6.24 30.81
N VAL A 175 4.75 -5.29 30.10
CA VAL A 175 4.08 -5.55 28.82
C VAL A 175 4.90 -4.96 27.69
N CYS A 176 5.34 -5.82 26.76
CA CYS A 176 6.07 -5.45 25.55
C CYS A 176 5.10 -5.39 24.37
N VAL A 177 5.05 -4.26 23.69
CA VAL A 177 4.26 -4.07 22.47
C VAL A 177 5.21 -4.04 21.29
N TYR A 178 4.95 -4.90 20.31
CA TYR A 178 5.65 -4.96 19.04
C TYR A 178 4.74 -4.49 17.91
N LEU A 179 5.22 -3.57 17.09
CA LEU A 179 4.60 -3.11 15.86
C LEU A 179 5.25 -3.81 14.67
N ASP A 180 4.61 -4.87 14.20
CA ASP A 180 5.17 -5.76 13.17
C ASP A 180 4.66 -5.39 11.77
N GLY A 181 5.52 -5.48 10.74
CA GLY A 181 5.07 -5.40 9.35
C GLY A 181 5.77 -4.43 8.39
N LEU A 182 6.98 -3.94 8.66
CA LEU A 182 7.69 -3.08 7.70
C LEU A 182 9.22 -3.24 7.73
N SER A 183 9.71 -4.36 7.21
CA SER A 183 11.03 -4.32 6.57
C SER A 183 11.01 -5.13 5.28
N GLU A 184 11.08 -4.43 4.15
CA GLU A 184 11.44 -4.97 2.82
C GLU A 184 12.88 -5.56 2.80
N HIS A 185 13.49 -5.77 3.97
CA HIS A 185 14.77 -6.45 4.16
C HIS A 185 14.80 -7.49 5.28
N LEU A 186 13.68 -7.81 5.95
CA LEU A 186 13.59 -8.99 6.82
C LEU A 186 12.30 -9.82 6.68
N HIS A 187 11.35 -9.44 5.84
CA HIS A 187 10.20 -10.30 5.55
C HIS A 187 10.34 -10.95 4.17
N GLY A 188 10.94 -12.13 4.23
CA GLY A 188 11.29 -12.99 3.11
C GLY A 188 12.22 -14.13 3.54
N ASP A 189 12.92 -13.98 4.68
CA ASP A 189 13.67 -15.07 5.30
C ASP A 189 12.83 -15.73 6.41
N PRO A 190 12.39 -16.99 6.24
CA PRO A 190 11.68 -17.76 7.26
C PRO A 190 12.41 -17.83 8.62
N ARG A 191 13.73 -17.58 8.63
CA ARG A 191 14.55 -17.59 9.84
C ARG A 191 14.29 -16.41 10.76
N THR A 192 14.02 -15.22 10.23
CA THR A 192 13.75 -14.04 11.06
C THR A 192 12.38 -14.13 11.71
N ALA A 193 11.36 -14.58 10.98
CA ALA A 193 10.04 -14.81 11.55
C ALA A 193 10.07 -15.90 12.66
N GLU A 194 10.85 -16.96 12.47
CA GLU A 194 11.07 -17.96 13.53
C GLU A 194 11.81 -17.38 14.73
N GLN A 195 12.86 -16.61 14.50
CA GLN A 195 13.63 -15.95 15.55
C GLN A 195 12.77 -14.97 16.35
N ASP A 196 11.93 -14.17 15.69
CA ASP A 196 11.03 -13.24 16.36
C ASP A 196 9.94 -13.98 17.16
N ARG A 197 9.44 -15.12 16.65
CA ARG A 197 8.56 -16.01 17.42
C ARG A 197 9.26 -16.57 18.67
N GLU A 198 10.51 -17.02 18.54
CA GLU A 198 11.31 -17.54 19.65
C GLU A 198 11.57 -16.46 20.71
N ILE A 199 11.91 -15.24 20.29
CA ILE A 199 12.09 -14.08 21.17
C ILE A 199 10.82 -13.80 21.96
N ARG A 200 9.66 -13.74 21.29
CA ARG A 200 8.37 -13.46 21.94
C ARG A 200 7.94 -14.60 22.87
N TYR A 201 8.20 -15.85 22.49
CA TYR A 201 7.97 -17.00 23.35
C TYR A 201 8.83 -16.96 24.61
N TRP A 202 10.11 -16.60 24.48
CA TRP A 202 11.03 -16.46 25.61
C TRP A 202 10.60 -15.33 26.56
N LEU A 203 10.19 -14.17 26.03
CA LEU A 203 9.68 -13.06 26.84
C LEU A 203 8.48 -13.50 27.71
N ARG A 204 7.54 -14.24 27.11
CA ARG A 204 6.40 -14.81 27.84
C ARG A 204 6.81 -15.78 28.94
N GLN A 205 7.86 -16.59 28.72
CA GLN A 205 8.39 -17.49 29.77
C GLN A 205 9.06 -16.75 30.93
N GLN A 206 9.70 -15.61 30.67
CA GLN A 206 10.29 -14.77 31.72
C GLN A 206 9.27 -13.92 32.46
N GLY A 207 7.98 -14.07 32.14
CA GLY A 207 6.89 -13.35 32.79
C GLY A 207 6.68 -11.95 32.23
N HIS A 208 7.03 -11.69 30.97
CA HIS A 208 6.59 -10.50 30.25
C HIS A 208 5.34 -10.82 29.42
N GLU A 209 4.37 -9.92 29.40
CA GLU A 209 3.24 -10.03 28.46
C GLU A 209 3.60 -9.39 27.12
N VAL A 210 3.16 -9.99 26.02
CA VAL A 210 3.54 -9.52 24.67
C VAL A 210 2.30 -9.27 23.82
N VAL A 211 2.15 -8.04 23.34
CA VAL A 211 1.10 -7.60 22.42
C VAL A 211 1.72 -7.34 21.05
N GLU A 212 1.20 -8.01 20.03
CA GLU A 212 1.68 -7.92 18.65
C GLU A 212 0.63 -7.15 17.84
N ILE A 213 1.00 -6.01 17.28
CA ILE A 213 0.16 -5.14 16.47
C ILE A 213 0.78 -5.08 15.09
N THR A 214 0.02 -5.39 14.04
CA THR A 214 0.56 -5.25 12.70
C THR A 214 0.41 -3.81 12.19
N VAL A 215 1.23 -3.38 11.23
CA VAL A 215 1.08 -2.06 10.61
C VAL A 215 -0.32 -1.88 9.99
N THR A 216 -0.90 -2.95 9.44
CA THR A 216 -2.26 -2.94 8.88
C THR A 216 -3.34 -2.84 9.96
N ASP A 217 -3.10 -3.40 11.15
CA ASP A 217 -4.03 -3.25 12.28
C ASP A 217 -4.19 -1.78 12.69
N LEU A 218 -3.18 -0.93 12.51
CA LEU A 218 -3.26 0.50 12.87
C LEU A 218 -4.38 1.26 12.13
N ASP A 219 -4.83 0.74 10.99
CA ASP A 219 -5.93 1.27 10.18
C ASP A 219 -7.29 0.61 10.46
N ASP A 220 -7.33 -0.46 11.27
CA ASP A 220 -8.55 -1.17 11.64
C ASP A 220 -8.98 -0.87 13.09
N ALA A 221 -10.07 -0.11 13.23
CA ALA A 221 -10.66 0.25 14.53
C ALA A 221 -10.99 -0.96 15.40
N GLY A 222 -11.49 -2.04 14.79
CA GLY A 222 -11.86 -3.27 15.49
C GLY A 222 -10.63 -4.06 15.93
N ALA A 223 -9.59 -4.14 15.08
CA ALA A 223 -8.32 -4.76 15.44
C ALA A 223 -7.64 -4.03 16.60
N MET A 224 -7.52 -2.71 16.48
CA MET A 224 -6.94 -1.88 17.54
C MET A 224 -7.73 -1.95 18.84
N SER A 225 -9.08 -2.00 18.77
CA SER A 225 -9.91 -2.19 19.97
C SER A 225 -9.58 -3.50 20.68
N ARG A 226 -9.43 -4.61 19.95
CA ARG A 226 -9.06 -5.91 20.55
C ARG A 226 -7.67 -5.87 21.18
N HIS A 227 -6.70 -5.30 20.47
CA HIS A 227 -5.32 -5.15 20.96
C HIS A 227 -5.27 -4.27 22.22
N PHE A 228 -6.00 -3.17 22.23
CA PHE A 228 -6.05 -2.26 23.37
C PHE A 228 -6.84 -2.80 24.55
N VAL A 229 -7.95 -3.52 24.33
CA VAL A 229 -8.64 -4.25 25.40
C VAL A 229 -7.69 -5.27 26.06
N ARG A 230 -6.91 -6.00 25.26
CA ARG A 230 -5.90 -6.95 25.76
C ARG A 230 -4.77 -6.25 26.52
N LEU A 231 -4.24 -5.17 25.97
CA LEU A 231 -3.22 -4.35 26.63
C LEU A 231 -3.73 -3.81 27.97
N ALA A 232 -4.95 -3.29 28.01
CA ALA A 232 -5.57 -2.78 29.23
C ALA A 232 -5.80 -3.88 30.28
N MET A 233 -6.12 -5.11 29.85
CA MET A 233 -6.17 -6.28 30.75
C MET A 233 -4.80 -6.57 31.37
N TYR A 234 -3.73 -6.60 30.56
CA TYR A 234 -2.37 -6.86 31.05
C TYR A 234 -1.85 -5.76 31.98
N LEU A 235 -2.25 -4.51 31.74
CA LEU A 235 -1.88 -3.37 32.58
C LEU A 235 -2.78 -3.18 33.81
N GLY A 236 -3.90 -3.91 33.89
CA GLY A 236 -4.86 -3.78 35.00
C GLY A 236 -5.63 -2.45 35.01
N VAL A 237 -5.75 -1.76 33.87
CA VAL A 237 -6.44 -0.46 33.74
C VAL A 237 -7.88 -0.67 33.27
N ASP A 238 -8.74 -1.05 34.21
CA ASP A 238 -10.15 -1.42 33.96
C ASP A 238 -11.01 -0.28 33.42
N ASP A 239 -10.66 0.97 33.73
CA ASP A 239 -11.28 2.18 33.22
C ASP A 239 -11.00 2.38 31.72
N VAL A 240 -9.73 2.29 31.31
CA VAL A 240 -9.31 2.35 29.90
C VAL A 240 -9.92 1.18 29.13
N ARG A 241 -9.90 -0.03 29.70
CA ARG A 241 -10.49 -1.22 29.07
C ARG A 241 -11.97 -1.02 28.71
N LYS A 242 -12.76 -0.50 29.66
CA LYS A 242 -14.19 -0.25 29.45
C LYS A 242 -14.44 0.89 28.47
N ALA A 243 -13.61 1.92 28.50
CA ALA A 243 -13.72 3.04 27.55
C ALA A 243 -13.45 2.58 26.11
N VAL A 244 -12.41 1.78 25.91
CA VAL A 244 -12.03 1.24 24.59
C VAL A 244 -13.09 0.27 24.04
N ASP A 245 -13.65 -0.59 24.90
CA ASP A 245 -14.65 -1.60 24.53
C ASP A 245 -16.04 -0.99 24.25
N ALA A 246 -16.38 0.12 24.92
CA ALA A 246 -17.69 0.74 24.82
C ALA A 246 -17.85 1.67 23.60
N ASP A 247 -16.79 2.39 23.21
CA ASP A 247 -16.84 3.38 22.14
C ASP A 247 -15.52 3.44 21.36
N ALA A 248 -15.57 3.25 20.04
CA ALA A 248 -14.42 3.41 19.16
C ALA A 248 -14.13 4.88 18.81
N ALA A 249 -14.75 5.85 19.50
CA ALA A 249 -14.50 7.27 19.31
C ALA A 249 -13.01 7.62 19.47
N TRP A 250 -12.26 6.99 20.39
CA TRP A 250 -10.82 7.18 20.55
C TRP A 250 -10.00 6.84 19.29
N PHE A 251 -10.53 6.00 18.40
CA PHE A 251 -9.89 5.64 17.13
C PHE A 251 -10.07 6.71 16.05
N LYS A 252 -11.14 7.52 16.16
CA LYS A 252 -11.44 8.66 15.25
C LYS A 252 -11.20 10.01 15.91
N ALA A 253 -10.86 10.02 17.20
CA ALA A 253 -10.74 11.24 17.98
C ALA A 253 -9.51 12.01 17.51
N GLU A 254 -9.74 13.03 16.71
CA GLU A 254 -8.86 14.19 16.70
C GLU A 254 -8.81 14.73 18.13
N THR A 255 -7.60 14.89 18.68
CA THR A 255 -7.41 15.49 20.00
C THR A 255 -8.24 16.76 20.12
N PRO A 256 -9.01 16.98 21.20
CA PRO A 256 -9.77 18.21 21.35
C PRO A 256 -8.79 19.37 21.58
N GLU A 257 -8.55 20.19 20.57
CA GLU A 257 -8.14 21.58 20.79
C GLU A 257 -9.37 22.48 20.95
N ALA A 258 -9.27 23.41 21.90
CA ALA A 258 -10.25 24.43 22.22
C ALA A 258 -10.63 25.32 21.00
N PRO A 259 -11.75 26.05 21.06
CA PRO A 259 -12.69 26.19 19.95
C PRO A 259 -12.40 27.36 19.00
N THR A 260 -12.86 27.22 17.75
CA THR A 260 -13.55 28.19 16.85
C THR A 260 -13.16 27.86 15.40
N GLY A 261 -14.02 27.83 14.40
CA GLY A 261 -15.47 27.99 14.31
C GLY A 261 -15.90 27.70 12.87
N THR A 262 -17.16 27.29 12.71
CA THR A 262 -18.06 27.50 11.57
C THR A 262 -17.52 27.38 10.13
N ALA A 263 -17.96 26.36 9.39
CA ALA A 263 -18.97 26.47 8.30
C ALA A 263 -19.07 25.17 7.47
N ALA A 264 -20.28 24.62 7.36
CA ALA A 264 -20.73 23.79 6.22
C ALA A 264 -21.21 24.72 5.07
N PRO A 265 -21.66 24.30 3.86
CA PRO A 265 -21.94 22.96 3.26
C PRO A 265 -21.34 22.89 1.79
N PRO A 266 -21.80 22.09 0.76
CA PRO A 266 -22.94 21.19 0.68
C PRO A 266 -22.74 19.80 0.02
N GLU A 267 -23.80 19.03 0.23
CA GLU A 267 -24.16 17.72 -0.27
C GLU A 267 -24.33 17.67 -1.79
N GLY A 268 -24.01 16.51 -2.39
CA GLY A 268 -24.47 16.17 -3.73
C GLY A 268 -23.58 15.20 -4.50
N SER A 269 -23.55 13.93 -4.11
CA SER A 269 -23.41 12.84 -5.09
C SER A 269 -23.93 11.53 -4.50
N GLN A 270 -24.82 10.89 -5.24
CA GLN A 270 -25.55 9.69 -4.86
C GLN A 270 -24.58 8.52 -4.63
N ALA A 271 -24.51 8.05 -3.39
CA ALA A 271 -23.77 6.86 -3.01
C ALA A 271 -24.41 5.62 -3.66
N ALA A 272 -23.64 4.93 -4.49
CA ALA A 272 -23.89 3.53 -4.80
C ALA A 272 -23.84 2.74 -3.49
N GLN A 273 -24.94 2.04 -3.20
CA GLN A 273 -25.15 1.29 -1.97
C GLN A 273 -24.03 0.27 -1.78
N THR A 274 -23.10 0.57 -0.87
CA THR A 274 -22.01 -0.33 -0.49
C THR A 274 -22.55 -1.29 0.57
N GLY A 275 -23.02 -2.45 0.16
CA GLY A 275 -23.23 -3.55 1.10
C GLY A 275 -21.88 -4.06 1.63
N VAL A 276 -21.87 -4.65 2.81
CA VAL A 276 -20.64 -5.10 3.48
C VAL A 276 -20.35 -6.56 3.10
N LEU A 277 -19.16 -6.84 2.54
CA LEU A 277 -18.67 -8.21 2.38
C LEU A 277 -18.41 -8.81 3.77
N ARG A 278 -18.90 -10.03 4.03
CA ARG A 278 -18.78 -10.67 5.33
C ARG A 278 -17.51 -11.52 5.42
N PHE A 279 -16.53 -11.01 6.15
CA PHE A 279 -15.35 -11.75 6.55
C PHE A 279 -15.72 -12.84 7.57
N VAL A 280 -15.15 -14.03 7.40
CA VAL A 280 -15.43 -15.20 8.24
C VAL A 280 -14.15 -15.99 8.51
N GLU A 281 -14.09 -16.66 9.66
CA GLU A 281 -13.12 -17.73 9.93
C GLU A 281 -13.83 -19.07 9.68
N PRO A 282 -13.71 -19.68 8.48
CA PRO A 282 -14.45 -20.88 8.17
C PRO A 282 -13.85 -22.09 8.88
N THR A 283 -14.72 -22.89 9.51
CA THR A 283 -14.38 -24.27 9.85
C THR A 283 -13.94 -25.01 8.58
N PRO A 284 -13.09 -26.06 8.69
CA PRO A 284 -12.66 -26.84 7.53
C PRO A 284 -13.81 -27.32 6.63
N GLU A 285 -14.99 -27.56 7.21
CA GLU A 285 -16.21 -28.00 6.52
C GLU A 285 -16.92 -26.90 5.70
N ASN A 286 -16.69 -25.63 6.03
CA ASN A 286 -17.30 -24.46 5.36
C ASN A 286 -16.41 -23.90 4.25
N ARG A 287 -15.11 -24.24 4.25
CA ARG A 287 -14.16 -23.89 3.19
C ARG A 287 -14.61 -24.48 1.86
N TYR A 288 -14.71 -23.64 0.84
CA TYR A 288 -15.18 -23.99 -0.49
C TYR A 288 -16.59 -24.62 -0.53
N ARG A 289 -17.37 -24.42 0.54
CA ARG A 289 -18.79 -24.77 0.59
C ARG A 289 -19.66 -23.52 0.64
N SER A 290 -19.31 -22.59 1.53
CA SER A 290 -19.92 -21.25 1.62
C SER A 290 -18.89 -20.12 1.61
N CYS A 291 -17.60 -20.46 1.70
CA CYS A 291 -16.53 -19.47 1.84
C CYS A 291 -15.44 -19.68 0.79
N VAL A 292 -14.83 -18.60 0.32
CA VAL A 292 -13.62 -18.62 -0.53
C VAL A 292 -12.53 -17.71 0.07
N PRO A 293 -11.25 -17.99 -0.21
CA PRO A 293 -10.16 -17.10 0.17
C PRO A 293 -10.30 -15.75 -0.57
N LEU A 294 -10.02 -14.65 0.14
CA LEU A 294 -9.94 -13.30 -0.42
C LEU A 294 -8.48 -12.87 -0.50
N LEU A 295 -8.08 -12.40 -1.66
CA LEU A 295 -6.78 -11.83 -1.95
C LEU A 295 -6.94 -10.33 -2.14
N GLU A 296 -6.01 -9.55 -1.57
CA GLU A 296 -6.13 -8.09 -1.53
C GLU A 296 -6.06 -7.46 -2.92
N ASP A 297 -5.27 -8.05 -3.82
CA ASP A 297 -5.13 -7.62 -5.22
C ASP A 297 -4.86 -8.80 -6.18
N LEU A 298 -4.74 -8.46 -7.46
CA LEU A 298 -4.45 -9.42 -8.54
C LEU A 298 -2.99 -9.91 -8.54
N GLU A 299 -2.07 -9.20 -7.88
CA GLU A 299 -0.66 -9.58 -7.77
C GLU A 299 -0.46 -10.67 -6.72
N ALA A 300 -1.10 -10.53 -5.55
CA ALA A 300 -1.22 -11.56 -4.53
C ALA A 300 -1.87 -12.84 -5.10
N ALA A 301 -2.86 -12.68 -5.98
CA ALA A 301 -3.47 -13.79 -6.73
C ALA A 301 -2.51 -14.50 -7.69
N ALA A 302 -1.49 -13.81 -8.18
CA ALA A 302 -0.50 -14.39 -9.05
C ALA A 302 0.67 -15.01 -8.28
N GLY A 303 1.04 -14.46 -7.12
CA GLY A 303 2.12 -14.96 -6.26
C GLY A 303 1.72 -16.20 -5.48
N ALA A 304 0.55 -16.19 -4.84
CA ALA A 304 0.07 -17.33 -4.04
C ALA A 304 -0.26 -18.59 -4.87
N PHE A 305 -0.31 -18.48 -6.21
CA PHE A 305 -0.80 -19.54 -7.10
C PHE A 305 0.06 -19.79 -8.35
N SER A 306 1.27 -19.22 -8.44
CA SER A 306 2.21 -19.48 -9.55
C SER A 306 2.90 -20.84 -9.48
N GLU A 307 2.83 -21.54 -8.35
CA GLU A 307 3.44 -22.87 -8.22
C GLU A 307 2.51 -23.98 -8.76
N PRO A 308 3.01 -24.90 -9.61
CA PRO A 308 2.21 -25.99 -10.20
C PRO A 308 1.59 -26.96 -9.17
N HIS A 309 2.02 -26.89 -7.91
CA HIS A 309 1.51 -27.68 -6.79
C HIS A 309 0.88 -26.82 -5.68
N GLY A 310 0.71 -25.51 -5.90
CA GLY A 310 0.05 -24.59 -4.98
C GLY A 310 -1.46 -24.85 -4.95
N ALA A 311 -1.86 -25.99 -4.42
CA ALA A 311 -3.18 -26.14 -3.87
C ALA A 311 -3.19 -25.35 -2.56
N LEU A 312 -4.17 -24.46 -2.37
CA LEU A 312 -4.68 -24.12 -1.03
C LEU A 312 -5.33 -25.34 -0.35
N GLY A 313 -4.73 -26.51 -0.52
CA GLY A 313 -5.28 -27.83 -0.28
C GLY A 313 -4.60 -28.58 0.85
N GLU A 314 -3.37 -28.24 1.22
CA GLU A 314 -2.73 -28.84 2.40
C GLU A 314 -2.03 -27.74 3.20
N VAL A 315 -2.57 -27.49 4.39
CA VAL A 315 -2.22 -26.44 5.35
C VAL A 315 -2.72 -25.05 4.93
N ALA A 316 -3.95 -24.75 5.37
CA ALA A 316 -4.45 -23.39 5.40
C ALA A 316 -3.53 -22.53 6.28
N ASP A 317 -2.84 -21.60 5.64
CA ASP A 317 -2.19 -20.49 6.31
C ASP A 317 -3.23 -19.75 7.17
N PRO A 318 -3.02 -19.62 8.50
CA PRO A 318 -3.92 -18.88 9.37
C PRO A 318 -4.07 -17.39 9.00
N GLU A 319 -3.21 -16.84 8.15
CA GLU A 319 -3.28 -15.46 7.65
C GLU A 319 -4.18 -15.30 6.41
N THR A 320 -4.62 -16.40 5.78
CA THR A 320 -5.53 -16.33 4.62
C THR A 320 -6.90 -15.82 5.05
N ARG A 321 -7.28 -14.62 4.59
CA ARG A 321 -8.63 -14.07 4.82
C ARG A 321 -9.67 -14.82 4.00
N TRP A 322 -10.83 -15.11 4.58
CA TRP A 322 -11.95 -15.76 3.90
C TRP A 322 -13.20 -14.88 3.91
N ILE A 323 -13.96 -14.94 2.82
CA ILE A 323 -15.26 -14.28 2.69
C ILE A 323 -16.37 -15.30 2.47
N GLU A 324 -17.54 -15.04 3.05
CA GLU A 324 -18.76 -15.78 2.77
C GLU A 324 -19.31 -15.36 1.39
N VAL A 325 -19.63 -16.35 0.54
CA VAL A 325 -20.10 -16.14 -0.84
C VAL A 325 -21.47 -16.76 -1.03
N ASP A 326 -22.49 -15.92 -1.16
CA ASP A 326 -23.85 -16.34 -1.57
C ASP A 326 -24.05 -16.09 -3.07
N SER A 327 -23.27 -16.80 -3.90
CA SER A 327 -23.38 -16.69 -5.36
C SER A 327 -24.38 -17.68 -5.97
N GLY A 328 -25.03 -18.52 -5.15
CA GLY A 328 -25.89 -19.62 -5.61
C GLY A 328 -25.17 -20.72 -6.41
N ARG A 329 -23.83 -20.68 -6.48
CA ARG A 329 -22.98 -21.62 -7.25
C ARG A 329 -22.25 -22.60 -6.33
N GLN A 330 -21.84 -23.73 -6.90
CA GLN A 330 -20.91 -24.64 -6.21
C GLN A 330 -19.51 -24.03 -6.22
N LEU A 331 -19.00 -23.74 -5.03
CA LEU A 331 -17.61 -23.33 -4.81
C LEU A 331 -16.70 -24.56 -4.91
N THR A 332 -15.48 -24.37 -5.39
CA THR A 332 -14.47 -25.43 -5.47
C THR A 332 -13.13 -24.93 -4.92
N PRO A 333 -12.21 -25.83 -4.52
CA PRO A 333 -10.87 -25.46 -4.03
C PRO A 333 -10.01 -24.66 -5.02
N ASN A 334 -10.40 -24.65 -6.31
CA ASN A 334 -9.71 -23.88 -7.35
C ASN A 334 -10.29 -22.47 -7.51
N MET A 335 -11.14 -22.01 -6.59
CA MET A 335 -11.74 -20.67 -6.63
C MET A 335 -11.17 -19.75 -5.55
N PHE A 336 -11.06 -18.47 -5.90
CA PHE A 336 -10.64 -17.41 -4.99
C PHE A 336 -11.33 -16.09 -5.35
N ALA A 337 -11.42 -15.17 -4.41
CA ALA A 337 -11.90 -13.81 -4.63
C ALA A 337 -10.74 -12.82 -4.64
N ALA A 338 -10.79 -11.83 -5.52
CA ALA A 338 -9.81 -10.74 -5.55
C ALA A 338 -10.48 -9.42 -5.94
N LYS A 339 -9.95 -8.30 -5.44
CA LYS A 339 -10.41 -6.97 -5.84
C LYS A 339 -9.86 -6.62 -7.23
N VAL A 340 -10.75 -6.17 -8.11
CA VAL A 340 -10.39 -5.68 -9.45
C VAL A 340 -10.45 -4.16 -9.43
N ALA A 341 -9.33 -3.52 -9.76
CA ALA A 341 -9.25 -2.08 -9.98
C ALA A 341 -9.29 -1.78 -11.48
N GLY A 342 -9.93 -0.67 -11.86
CA GLY A 342 -10.07 -0.23 -13.24
C GLY A 342 -11.49 -0.37 -13.79
N ARG A 343 -11.75 0.40 -14.84
CA ARG A 343 -13.02 0.61 -15.54
C ARG A 343 -13.05 -0.03 -16.92
N SER A 344 -11.96 -0.64 -17.39
CA SER A 344 -11.88 -1.29 -18.71
C SER A 344 -12.89 -2.43 -18.93
N MET A 345 -13.47 -2.97 -17.84
CA MET A 345 -14.45 -4.06 -17.89
C MET A 345 -15.88 -3.62 -17.55
N GLU A 346 -16.12 -2.31 -17.43
CA GLU A 346 -17.46 -1.76 -17.25
C GLU A 346 -18.38 -2.01 -18.47
N PRO A 347 -19.70 -2.15 -18.27
CA PRO A 347 -20.41 -2.11 -16.98
C PRO A 347 -20.41 -3.45 -16.23
N ARG A 348 -19.83 -4.51 -16.81
CA ARG A 348 -19.94 -5.87 -16.26
C ARG A 348 -19.10 -6.09 -15.00
N ILE A 349 -17.93 -5.45 -14.93
CA ILE A 349 -17.09 -5.41 -13.74
C ILE A 349 -16.82 -3.93 -13.44
N PRO A 350 -17.58 -3.33 -12.50
CA PRO A 350 -17.31 -1.97 -12.04
C PRO A 350 -15.97 -1.86 -11.31
N ASP A 351 -15.39 -0.67 -11.32
CA ASP A 351 -14.17 -0.36 -10.58
C ASP A 351 -14.31 -0.67 -9.08
N GLY A 352 -13.29 -1.32 -8.52
CA GLY A 352 -13.25 -1.75 -7.12
C GLY A 352 -14.07 -3.00 -6.78
N SER A 353 -14.64 -3.68 -7.78
CA SER A 353 -15.44 -4.90 -7.56
C SER A 353 -14.59 -6.05 -7.02
N VAL A 354 -15.13 -6.78 -6.05
CA VAL A 354 -14.56 -8.07 -5.64
C VAL A 354 -15.11 -9.14 -6.57
N CYS A 355 -14.22 -9.78 -7.32
CA CYS A 355 -14.57 -10.75 -8.34
C CYS A 355 -14.17 -12.16 -7.89
N LEU A 356 -15.05 -13.13 -8.16
CA LEU A 356 -14.78 -14.55 -7.99
C LEU A 356 -14.07 -15.08 -9.24
N PHE A 357 -12.94 -15.74 -9.03
CA PHE A 357 -12.12 -16.35 -10.07
C PHE A 357 -12.02 -17.86 -9.86
N ARG A 358 -11.82 -18.60 -10.96
CA ARG A 358 -11.57 -20.04 -10.96
C ARG A 358 -10.29 -20.34 -11.74
N ARG A 359 -9.37 -21.09 -11.12
CA ARG A 359 -8.16 -21.61 -11.76
C ARG A 359 -8.47 -22.75 -12.73
N ASP A 360 -7.47 -23.13 -13.51
CA ASP A 360 -7.53 -24.20 -14.51
C ASP A 360 -8.51 -23.89 -15.65
N VAL A 361 -8.13 -22.88 -16.45
CA VAL A 361 -8.87 -22.51 -17.67
C VAL A 361 -8.71 -23.62 -18.72
N ALA A 362 -9.51 -24.67 -18.58
CA ALA A 362 -9.55 -25.82 -19.47
C ALA A 362 -10.46 -25.57 -20.69
N GLY A 363 -10.02 -26.07 -21.85
CA GLY A 363 -10.75 -25.96 -23.12
C GLY A 363 -10.59 -24.62 -23.82
N ASN A 364 -11.50 -24.32 -24.77
CA ASN A 364 -11.46 -23.08 -25.55
C ASN A 364 -11.63 -21.86 -24.63
N ARG A 365 -10.64 -20.98 -24.64
CA ARG A 365 -10.54 -19.76 -23.81
C ARG A 365 -11.14 -18.53 -24.52
N SER A 366 -11.35 -18.61 -25.84
CA SER A 366 -11.88 -17.53 -26.65
C SER A 366 -13.30 -17.13 -26.21
N GLY A 367 -13.52 -15.82 -26.03
CA GLY A 367 -14.75 -15.22 -25.54
C GLY A 367 -14.89 -15.17 -24.01
N ARG A 368 -13.98 -15.78 -23.24
CA ARG A 368 -14.04 -15.79 -21.76
C ARG A 368 -13.34 -14.57 -21.18
N ILE A 369 -13.80 -14.12 -20.02
CA ILE A 369 -13.10 -13.09 -19.24
C ILE A 369 -12.04 -13.80 -18.39
N VAL A 370 -10.80 -13.36 -18.48
CA VAL A 370 -9.66 -14.00 -17.84
C VAL A 370 -8.78 -12.99 -17.13
N LEU A 371 -8.15 -13.44 -16.05
CA LEU A 371 -7.04 -12.79 -15.39
C LEU A 371 -5.73 -13.21 -16.06
N VAL A 372 -4.97 -12.25 -16.56
CA VAL A 372 -3.74 -12.47 -17.32
C VAL A 372 -2.60 -11.67 -16.69
N ARG A 373 -1.44 -12.32 -16.54
CA ARG A 373 -0.16 -11.63 -16.31
C ARG A 373 0.47 -11.29 -17.65
N LEU A 374 0.74 -10.00 -17.86
CA LEU A 374 1.44 -9.47 -19.02
C LEU A 374 2.96 -9.73 -18.85
N PRO A 375 3.65 -10.29 -19.86
CA PRO A 375 5.07 -10.63 -19.74
C PRO A 375 5.97 -9.38 -19.74
N ASP A 376 5.82 -8.53 -20.76
CA ASP A 376 6.68 -7.36 -21.03
C ASP A 376 5.87 -6.06 -21.16
N ALA A 377 4.65 -6.04 -20.63
CA ALA A 377 3.76 -4.90 -20.68
C ALA A 377 3.09 -4.68 -19.33
N VAL A 378 2.56 -3.47 -19.15
CA VAL A 378 1.64 -3.13 -18.06
C VAL A 378 0.29 -2.79 -18.65
N ASP A 379 -0.77 -3.00 -17.89
CA ASP A 379 -2.10 -2.57 -18.26
C ASP A 379 -2.10 -1.02 -18.34
N PRO A 380 -2.47 -0.42 -19.49
CA PRO A 380 -2.41 1.03 -19.66
C PRO A 380 -3.32 1.83 -18.72
N GLU A 381 -4.34 1.19 -18.15
CA GLU A 381 -5.27 1.80 -17.20
C GLU A 381 -4.73 1.78 -15.78
N THR A 382 -4.24 0.63 -15.32
CA THR A 382 -3.86 0.44 -13.91
C THR A 382 -2.36 0.60 -13.66
N GLY A 383 -1.52 0.47 -14.69
CA GLY A 383 -0.06 0.42 -14.55
C GLY A 383 0.46 -0.92 -14.03
N GLU A 384 -0.44 -1.89 -13.80
CA GLU A 384 -0.12 -3.20 -13.24
C GLU A 384 0.32 -4.19 -14.30
N ARG A 385 1.10 -5.21 -13.92
CA ARG A 385 1.41 -6.35 -14.82
C ARG A 385 0.26 -7.34 -14.96
N PHE A 386 -0.89 -7.06 -14.33
CA PHE A 386 -2.06 -7.92 -14.36
C PHE A 386 -3.24 -7.20 -14.97
N THR A 387 -4.03 -7.94 -15.74
CA THR A 387 -5.22 -7.40 -16.36
C THR A 387 -6.34 -8.41 -16.41
N VAL A 388 -7.57 -7.93 -16.26
CA VAL A 388 -8.78 -8.70 -16.48
C VAL A 388 -9.39 -8.23 -17.80
N LYS A 389 -9.44 -9.11 -18.81
CA LYS A 389 -9.94 -8.79 -20.15
C LYS A 389 -10.65 -9.98 -20.77
N ARG A 390 -11.46 -9.75 -21.80
CA ARG A 390 -12.02 -10.82 -22.62
C ARG A 390 -10.95 -11.37 -23.56
N TYR A 391 -10.62 -12.65 -23.42
CA TYR A 391 -9.63 -13.32 -24.24
C TYR A 391 -10.21 -13.67 -25.61
N ARG A 392 -9.46 -13.39 -26.67
CA ARG A 392 -9.73 -13.83 -28.04
C ARG A 392 -8.44 -14.30 -28.69
N SER A 393 -8.50 -15.40 -29.44
CA SER A 393 -7.34 -15.89 -30.21
C SER A 393 -7.69 -16.14 -31.67
N GLU A 394 -6.74 -15.83 -32.55
CA GLU A 394 -6.83 -16.09 -33.99
C GLU A 394 -5.55 -16.81 -34.45
N LYS A 395 -5.70 -18.00 -35.05
CA LYS A 395 -4.58 -18.79 -35.57
C LYS A 395 -4.25 -18.33 -36.99
N ARG A 396 -3.02 -17.87 -37.23
CA ARG A 396 -2.50 -17.62 -38.59
C ARG A 396 -1.55 -18.74 -38.98
N SER A 397 -1.81 -19.38 -40.12
CA SER A 397 -0.83 -20.20 -40.81
C SER A 397 0.02 -19.33 -41.71
N THR A 398 1.33 -19.45 -41.60
CA THR A 398 2.29 -18.88 -42.55
C THR A 398 2.52 -19.89 -43.69
N ASP A 399 2.48 -19.45 -44.94
CA ASP A 399 2.53 -20.35 -46.13
C ASP A 399 3.87 -21.10 -46.30
N ASP A 400 4.93 -20.73 -45.55
CA ASP A 400 6.32 -21.20 -45.74
C ASP A 400 6.92 -22.00 -44.57
N GLY A 401 6.09 -22.66 -43.75
CA GLY A 401 6.61 -23.64 -42.77
C GLY A 401 5.61 -24.10 -41.72
N PRO A 402 5.96 -25.08 -40.87
CA PRO A 402 5.08 -25.63 -39.84
C PRO A 402 4.78 -24.66 -38.68
N TRP A 403 5.38 -23.46 -38.67
CA TRP A 403 5.24 -22.46 -37.61
C TRP A 403 3.89 -21.72 -37.73
N ARG A 404 3.08 -21.74 -36.67
CA ARG A 404 1.75 -21.14 -36.60
C ARG A 404 1.74 -20.05 -35.54
N HIS A 405 1.77 -18.77 -35.93
CA HIS A 405 1.61 -17.69 -34.96
C HIS A 405 0.14 -17.55 -34.54
N VAL A 406 -0.11 -17.45 -33.24
CA VAL A 406 -1.41 -17.16 -32.65
C VAL A 406 -1.43 -15.70 -32.21
N ARG A 407 -2.32 -14.91 -32.81
CA ARG A 407 -2.60 -13.55 -32.33
C ARG A 407 -3.62 -13.66 -31.20
N ILE A 408 -3.26 -13.15 -30.03
CA ILE A 408 -4.12 -13.08 -28.85
C ILE A 408 -4.52 -11.62 -28.66
N THR A 409 -5.81 -11.37 -28.50
CA THR A 409 -6.36 -10.05 -28.23
C THR A 409 -7.07 -10.10 -26.88
N LEU A 410 -6.65 -9.23 -25.97
CA LEU A 410 -7.29 -9.00 -24.69
C LEU A 410 -8.22 -7.79 -24.84
N GLU A 411 -9.50 -8.06 -25.06
CA GLU A 411 -10.51 -7.06 -25.37
C GLU A 411 -11.12 -6.49 -24.07
N PRO A 412 -11.12 -5.16 -23.86
CA PRO A 412 -11.95 -4.54 -22.84
C PRO A 412 -13.43 -4.67 -23.19
N LEU A 413 -14.30 -4.66 -22.18
CA LEU A 413 -15.75 -4.56 -22.40
C LEU A 413 -16.22 -3.10 -22.49
N ASN A 414 -15.41 -2.18 -21.96
CA ASN A 414 -15.65 -0.75 -22.04
C ASN A 414 -15.02 -0.17 -23.32
N PRO A 415 -15.81 0.37 -24.27
CA PRO A 415 -15.31 0.89 -25.55
C PRO A 415 -14.35 2.08 -25.45
N LYS A 416 -14.19 2.68 -24.26
CA LYS A 416 -13.24 3.78 -24.02
C LYS A 416 -11.78 3.31 -23.91
N PHE A 417 -11.55 2.00 -23.90
CA PHE A 417 -10.24 1.41 -23.72
C PHE A 417 -9.85 0.61 -24.96
N GLU A 418 -8.57 0.67 -25.30
CA GLU A 418 -8.03 -0.05 -26.46
C GLU A 418 -7.73 -1.52 -26.11
N PRO A 419 -7.89 -2.47 -27.05
CA PRO A 419 -7.47 -3.85 -26.87
C PRO A 419 -5.95 -4.00 -26.73
N ILE A 420 -5.51 -4.98 -25.94
CA ILE A 420 -4.09 -5.35 -25.84
C ILE A 420 -3.83 -6.54 -26.76
N GLU A 421 -2.90 -6.38 -27.71
CA GLU A 421 -2.48 -7.44 -28.64
C GLU A 421 -1.20 -8.12 -28.18
N LEU A 422 -1.21 -9.46 -28.16
CA LEU A 422 -0.09 -10.32 -27.82
C LEU A 422 0.16 -11.32 -28.96
N VAL A 423 1.42 -11.59 -29.26
CA VAL A 423 1.83 -12.58 -30.29
C VAL A 423 2.44 -13.79 -29.59
N ALA A 424 1.90 -14.97 -29.87
CA ALA A 424 2.34 -16.24 -29.28
C ALA A 424 2.67 -17.29 -30.36
N GLU A 425 3.54 -18.24 -30.03
CA GLU A 425 3.92 -19.35 -30.91
C GLU A 425 2.89 -20.50 -30.90
N ASP A 426 2.08 -20.63 -29.84
CA ASP A 426 0.96 -21.59 -29.77
C ASP A 426 -0.18 -21.10 -28.84
N ASP A 427 -1.30 -21.85 -28.82
CA ASP A 427 -2.45 -21.59 -27.93
C ASP A 427 -2.50 -22.49 -26.69
N GLN A 428 -1.51 -23.37 -26.51
CA GLN A 428 -1.59 -24.53 -25.60
C GLN A 428 -0.42 -24.68 -24.62
N GLY A 429 0.69 -23.94 -24.72
CA GLY A 429 1.90 -24.18 -23.92
C GLY A 429 2.72 -22.94 -23.53
N SER A 430 2.71 -22.63 -22.22
CA SER A 430 3.82 -22.13 -21.37
C SER A 430 4.77 -20.99 -21.80
N GLY A 431 4.56 -20.27 -22.91
CA GLY A 431 5.54 -19.29 -23.39
C GLY A 431 5.15 -17.82 -23.29
N ALA A 432 3.97 -17.44 -23.80
CA ALA A 432 3.74 -16.03 -24.18
C ALA A 432 2.63 -15.31 -23.41
N VAL A 433 1.62 -16.02 -22.90
CA VAL A 433 0.49 -15.39 -22.17
C VAL A 433 0.17 -16.23 -20.93
N ASN A 434 0.50 -15.71 -19.77
CA ASN A 434 0.28 -16.39 -18.50
C ASN A 434 -1.14 -16.08 -17.99
N ILE A 435 -2.09 -16.94 -18.36
CA ILE A 435 -3.48 -16.86 -17.91
C ILE A 435 -3.57 -17.55 -16.54
N LEU A 436 -3.92 -16.77 -15.52
CA LEU A 436 -3.94 -17.23 -14.14
C LEU A 436 -5.30 -17.82 -13.74
N ALA A 437 -6.39 -17.20 -14.18
CA ALA A 437 -7.74 -17.63 -13.82
C ALA A 437 -8.83 -17.15 -14.80
N GLU A 438 -9.97 -17.81 -14.78
CA GLU A 438 -11.21 -17.38 -15.44
C GLU A 438 -12.09 -16.61 -14.46
N PHE A 439 -12.64 -15.47 -14.89
CA PHE A 439 -13.63 -14.73 -14.14
C PHE A 439 -14.96 -15.50 -14.10
N VAL A 440 -15.52 -15.67 -12.90
CA VAL A 440 -16.78 -16.40 -12.66
C VAL A 440 -17.93 -15.43 -12.44
N ASP A 441 -17.78 -14.50 -11.49
CA ASP A 441 -18.85 -13.58 -11.10
C ASP A 441 -18.32 -12.35 -10.35
N VAL A 442 -19.12 -11.28 -10.31
CA VAL A 442 -18.92 -10.17 -9.36
C VAL A 442 -19.62 -10.53 -8.06
N LEU A 443 -18.91 -10.47 -6.94
CA LEU A 443 -19.49 -10.72 -5.63
C LEU A 443 -20.20 -9.44 -5.15
N HIS A 444 -21.53 -9.47 -5.20
CA HIS A 444 -22.35 -8.41 -4.63
C HIS A 444 -22.54 -8.65 -3.13
N PRO A 445 -22.36 -7.62 -2.30
CA PRO A 445 -22.79 -7.70 -0.92
C PRO A 445 -24.33 -7.64 -0.87
N ASP A 446 -24.93 -8.66 -0.27
CA ASP A 446 -26.37 -8.95 -0.20
C ASP A 446 -27.05 -9.37 -1.51
N ALA A 447 -26.90 -10.66 -1.86
CA ALA A 447 -27.97 -11.41 -2.53
C ALA A 447 -28.71 -12.27 -1.50
N ARG A 448 -29.37 -11.63 -0.50
CA ARG A 448 -30.39 -12.36 0.25
C ARG A 448 -31.38 -12.89 -0.79
N ARG A 449 -31.48 -14.22 -0.89
CA ARG A 449 -32.60 -14.89 -1.57
C ARG A 449 -33.88 -14.17 -1.18
N GLU A 450 -34.48 -13.45 -2.11
CA GLU A 450 -35.92 -13.27 -2.12
C GLU A 450 -36.48 -14.70 -2.17
N SER A 451 -36.77 -15.23 -0.99
CA SER A 451 -37.55 -16.43 -0.83
C SER A 451 -38.81 -16.20 -1.63
N LYS A 452 -39.01 -17.03 -2.66
CA LYS A 452 -40.28 -17.21 -3.35
C LYS A 452 -41.40 -17.23 -2.32
N ARG A 453 -42.06 -16.09 -2.15
CA ARG A 453 -43.48 -16.03 -1.83
C ARG A 453 -44.18 -16.23 -3.17
N ASN A 454 -44.54 -17.48 -3.42
CA ASN A 454 -45.82 -17.86 -4.00
C ASN A 454 -46.07 -19.33 -3.69
#